data_AF-A0A7V5PB44-F1
#
_entry.id   AF-A0A7V5PB44-F1
#
_cell.length_a   1.000
_cell.length_b   1.000
_cell.length_c   1.000
_cell.angle_alpha   90.00
_cell.angle_beta   90.00
_cell.angle_gamma   90.00
#
_symmetry.space_group_name_H-M   'P 1'
#
loop_
_entity.id
_entity.type
_entity.pdbx_description
1 polymer ?
#
loop_
_entity_poly.entity_id
_entity_poly.type
_entity_poly.pdbx_seq_one_letter_code
_entity_poly.pdbx_strand_id
1 'polypeptide(L)' 'MNPVELARGRFQGRTVGIVGLGREGMALGRFMLSVGATVVGTDDRPLASLSREVEELQASGARLLAGGAREAVLDTD' A
#
# COMPACT_ATOMS: atom_id res chain seq x y z
N MET A 1 -0.30 -25.21 -2.37
CA MET A 1 -1.07 -24.08 -2.92
C MET A 1 -0.14 -22.86 -2.94
N ASN A 2 -0.03 -22.15 -4.06
CA ASN A 2 0.89 -21.03 -4.20
C ASN A 2 0.38 -19.82 -3.37
N PRO A 3 1.19 -19.24 -2.47
CA PRO A 3 0.79 -18.05 -1.69
C PRO A 3 0.31 -16.87 -2.54
N VAL A 4 0.85 -16.69 -3.75
CA VAL A 4 0.45 -15.62 -4.67
C VAL A 4 -0.95 -15.85 -5.23
N GLU A 5 -1.29 -17.10 -5.57
CA GLU A 5 -2.63 -17.45 -6.08
C GLU A 5 -3.69 -17.29 -4.99
N LEU A 6 -3.36 -17.71 -3.77
CA LEU A 6 -4.19 -17.48 -2.58
C LEU A 6 -4.47 -16.00 -2.34
N ALA A 7 -3.42 -15.18 -2.35
CA ALA A 7 -3.54 -13.74 -2.16
C ALA A 7 -4.36 -13.09 -3.28
N ARG A 8 -4.10 -13.45 -4.55
CA ARG A 8 -4.87 -12.96 -5.71
C ARG A 8 -6.36 -13.28 -5.57
N GLY A 9 -6.71 -14.53 -5.26
CA GLY A 9 -8.11 -14.92 -5.08
C GLY A 9 -8.84 -14.19 -3.95
N ARG A 10 -8.10 -13.67 -2.96
CA ARG A 10 -8.68 -12.94 -1.81
C ARG A 10 -8.70 -11.43 -1.98
N PHE A 11 -7.69 -10.84 -2.62
CA PHE A 11 -7.45 -9.39 -2.62
C PHE A 11 -7.60 -8.74 -3.99
N GLN A 12 -7.74 -9.50 -5.07
CA GLN A 12 -7.98 -8.91 -6.39
C GLN A 12 -9.25 -8.05 -6.39
N GLY A 13 -9.12 -6.81 -6.85
CA GLY A 13 -10.21 -5.83 -6.89
C GLY A 13 -10.56 -5.20 -5.55
N ARG A 14 -9.87 -5.57 -4.46
CA ARG A 14 -10.05 -4.94 -3.13
C ARG A 14 -9.11 -3.77 -2.92
N THR A 15 -9.52 -2.86 -2.05
CA THR A 15 -8.72 -1.76 -1.54
C THR A 15 -8.08 -2.20 -0.22
N VAL A 16 -6.75 -2.13 -0.13
CA VAL A 16 -5.97 -2.50 1.06
C VAL A 16 -5.34 -1.25 1.66
N GLY A 17 -5.66 -1.00 2.93
CA GLY A 17 -5.03 0.02 3.76
C GLY A 17 -3.69 -0.45 4.33
N ILE A 18 -2.66 0.40 4.28
CA ILE A 18 -1.34 0.16 4.90
C ILE A 18 -1.00 1.31 5.84
N VAL A 19 -0.76 0.99 7.11
CA VAL A 19 -0.24 1.93 8.11
C VAL A 19 1.25 1.65 8.33
N GLY A 20 2.07 2.66 8.07
CA GLY A 20 3.54 2.57 8.07
C GLY A 20 4.09 2.29 6.68
N LEU A 21 4.91 3.23 6.17
CA LEU A 21 5.58 3.17 4.87
C LEU A 21 7.10 2.99 5.05
N GLY A 22 7.48 2.18 6.04
CA GLY A 22 8.82 1.63 6.18
C GLY A 22 9.06 0.49 5.18
N ARG A 23 10.22 -0.18 5.29
CA ARG A 23 10.62 -1.27 4.38
C ARG A 23 9.53 -2.33 4.15
N GLU A 24 8.87 -2.76 5.22
CA GLU A 24 7.84 -3.81 5.18
C GLU A 24 6.54 -3.32 4.54
N GLY A 25 6.06 -2.13 4.91
CA GLY A 25 4.87 -1.53 4.30
C GLY A 25 5.04 -1.30 2.80
N MET A 26 6.24 -0.89 2.37
CA MET A 26 6.57 -0.73 0.95
C MET A 26 6.59 -2.07 0.21
N ALA A 27 7.19 -3.10 0.80
CA ALA A 27 7.17 -4.44 0.22
C ALA A 27 5.76 -5.01 0.12
N LEU A 28 4.93 -4.79 1.15
CA LEU A 28 3.53 -5.21 1.18
C LEU A 28 2.71 -4.48 0.10
N GLY A 29 2.89 -3.17 -0.05
CA GLY A 29 2.20 -2.38 -1.08
C GLY A 29 2.51 -2.90 -2.48
N ARG A 30 3.79 -3.15 -2.78
CA ARG A 30 4.21 -3.75 -4.07
C ARG A 30 3.56 -5.12 -4.30
N PHE A 31 3.55 -5.97 -3.27
CA PHE A 31 2.92 -7.28 -3.37
C PHE A 31 1.41 -7.17 -3.61
N MET A 32 0.71 -6.32 -2.88
CA MET A 32 -0.74 -6.13 -3.01
C MET A 32 -1.14 -5.62 -4.39
N LEU A 33 -0.40 -4.64 -4.94
CA LEU A 33 -0.58 -4.21 -6.33
C LEU A 33 -0.36 -5.38 -7.32
N SER A 34 0.67 -6.21 -7.11
CA SER A 34 0.97 -7.35 -8.01
C SER A 34 -0.12 -8.42 -8.06
N VAL A 35 -0.94 -8.53 -7.00
CA VAL A 35 -2.08 -9.45 -6.92
C VAL A 35 -3.41 -8.79 -7.30
N GLY A 36 -3.37 -7.56 -7.80
CA GLY A 36 -4.53 -6.85 -8.36
C GLY A 36 -5.38 -6.10 -7.32
N ALA A 37 -4.84 -5.83 -6.13
CA ALA A 37 -5.48 -4.93 -5.18
C ALA A 37 -5.18 -3.47 -5.53
N THR A 38 -6.02 -2.56 -5.02
CA THR A 38 -5.70 -1.13 -4.91
C THR A 38 -5.09 -0.88 -3.53
N VAL A 39 -4.07 -0.02 -3.45
CA VAL A 39 -3.36 0.25 -2.19
C VAL A 39 -3.55 1.70 -1.76
N VAL A 40 -3.96 1.90 -0.52
CA VAL A 40 -3.97 3.20 0.16
C VAL A 40 -3.04 3.12 1.37
N GLY A 41 -2.06 4.02 1.46
CA GLY A 41 -1.03 3.96 2.50
C GLY A 41 -0.87 5.26 3.28
N THR A 42 -0.50 5.17 4.55
CA THR A 42 -0.19 6.32 5.42
C THR A 42 1.05 6.06 6.27
N ASP A 43 1.74 7.14 6.64
CA ASP A 43 2.87 7.13 7.59
C ASP A 43 2.84 8.44 8.39
N ASP A 44 3.34 8.42 9.63
CA ASP A 44 3.45 9.62 10.45
C ASP A 44 4.43 10.63 9.85
N ARG A 45 5.45 10.14 9.16
CA ARG A 45 6.41 10.96 8.43
C ARG A 45 5.74 11.62 7.22
N PRO A 46 6.06 12.90 6.92
CA PRO A 46 5.55 13.55 5.72
C PRO A 46 6.14 12.91 4.44
N LEU A 47 5.38 12.93 3.34
CA LEU A 47 5.81 12.35 2.05
C LEU A 47 7.19 12.84 1.61
N ALA A 48 7.49 14.14 1.80
CA ALA A 48 8.77 14.75 1.44
C ALA A 48 9.99 14.17 2.20
N SER A 49 9.76 13.46 3.31
CA SER A 49 10.81 12.79 4.09
C SER A 49 10.93 11.30 3.78
N LEU A 50 10.10 10.78 2.87
CA LEU A 50 10.11 9.39 2.44
C LEU A 50 11.00 9.20 1.20
N SER A 51 11.50 7.98 1.01
CA SER A 51 12.49 7.65 -0.01
C SER A 51 11.90 7.53 -1.42
N ARG A 52 12.78 7.41 -2.43
CA ARG A 52 12.43 7.09 -3.83
C ARG A 52 11.47 5.91 -3.98
N GLU A 53 11.52 4.93 -3.07
CA GLU A 53 10.60 3.78 -3.11
C GLU A 53 9.12 4.19 -3.00
N VAL A 54 8.82 5.28 -2.28
CA VAL A 54 7.46 5.82 -2.14
C VAL A 54 6.97 6.39 -3.46
N GLU A 55 7.82 7.13 -4.16
CA GLU A 55 7.51 7.67 -5.49
C GLU A 55 7.25 6.54 -6.51
N GLU A 56 8.09 5.50 -6.48
CA GLU A 56 7.94 4.33 -7.35
C GLU A 56 6.63 3.57 -7.07
N LEU A 57 6.24 3.45 -5.80
CA LEU A 57 4.99 2.79 -5.42
C LEU A 57 3.77 3.63 -5.83
N GLN A 58 3.83 4.97 -5.73
CA GLN A 58 2.79 5.85 -6.27
C GLN A 58 2.68 5.75 -7.78
N ALA A 59 3.81 5.73 -8.49
CA ALA A 59 3.85 5.55 -9.94
C ALA A 59 3.27 4.19 -10.37
N SER A 60 3.33 3.18 -9.49
CA SER A 60 2.72 1.87 -9.69
C SER A 60 1.21 1.82 -9.38
N GLY A 61 0.61 2.94 -8.95
CA GLY A 61 -0.83 3.08 -8.74
C GLY A 61 -1.29 3.14 -7.28
N ALA A 62 -0.38 3.12 -6.29
CA ALA A 62 -0.77 3.30 -4.89
C ALA A 62 -1.12 4.76 -4.57
N ARG A 63 -2.13 4.95 -3.71
CA ARG A 63 -2.45 6.26 -3.14
C ARG A 63 -1.81 6.41 -1.77
N LEU A 64 -0.75 7.21 -1.66
CA LEU A 64 -0.05 7.43 -0.41
C LEU A 64 -0.40 8.80 0.17
N LEU A 65 -0.92 8.81 1.39
CA LEU A 65 -1.38 9.98 2.13
C LEU A 65 -0.58 10.03 3.44
N ALA A 66 0.57 10.70 3.47
CA ALA A 66 1.44 10.70 4.64
C ALA A 66 1.36 12.00 5.48
N GLY A 67 2.11 12.06 6.58
CA GLY A 67 2.11 13.18 7.52
C GLY A 67 1.05 13.03 8.64
N GLY A 68 0.90 11.81 9.16
CA GLY A 68 -0.03 11.46 10.24
C GLY A 68 -1.11 10.49 9.78
N ALA A 69 -1.86 9.93 10.75
CA ALA A 69 -2.96 9.00 10.47
C ALA A 69 -4.02 9.61 9.53
N ARG A 70 -4.50 8.82 8.57
CA ARG A 70 -5.50 9.23 7.57
C ARG A 70 -6.70 8.31 7.58
N GLU A 71 -7.89 8.90 7.68
CA GLU A 71 -9.17 8.19 7.69
C GLU A 71 -9.37 7.31 6.43
N ALA A 72 -8.93 7.78 5.26
CA ALA A 72 -9.00 7.02 4.02
C ALA A 72 -8.27 5.67 4.02
N VAL A 73 -7.36 5.41 4.98
CA VAL A 73 -6.74 4.08 5.18
C VAL A 73 -7.65 3.17 6.00
N LEU A 74 -8.48 3.74 6.89
CA LEU A 74 -9.42 3.02 7.75
C LEU A 74 -10.68 2.61 7.00
N ASP A 75 -11.06 3.34 5.95
CA ASP A 75 -12.23 3.06 5.11
C ASP A 75 -11.97 2.02 3.99
N THR A 76 -10.93 1.20 4.14
CA THR A 76 -10.57 0.16 3.16
C THR A 76 -11.35 -1.14 3.41
N ASP A 77 -11.35 -2.06 2.43
CA ASP A 77 -12.25 -3.25 2.41
C ASP A 77 -11.97 -4.30 3.49
#